data_AF-A0A9D6SIG1-F1
#
_entry.id   AF-A0A9D6SIG1-F1
#
_cell.length_a   1.000
_cell.length_b   1.000
_cell.length_c   1.000
_cell.angle_alpha   90.00
_cell.angle_beta   90.00
_cell.angle_gamma   90.00
#
_symmetry.space_group_name_H-M   'P 1'
#
loop_
_entity.id
_entity.type
_entity.pdbx_description
1 polymer ?
#
loop_
_entity_poly.entity_id
_entity_poly.type
_entity_poly.pdbx_seq_one_letter_code
_entity_poly.pdbx_strand_id
1 'polypeptide(L)' 'DKLADFASARNPGGRLTTPQDIAEAIAALMSDKTHWMTGNTIRVDGGEDIVT' A
#
# COMPACT_ATOMS: atom_id res chain seq x y z
N ASP A 1 0.01 -19.86 3.01
CA ASP A 1 -0.46 -20.23 1.66
C ASP A 1 -1.84 -19.64 1.39
N LYS A 2 -2.94 -20.23 1.91
CA LYS A 2 -4.31 -19.73 1.63
C LYS A 2 -4.54 -18.22 1.83
N LEU A 3 -3.95 -17.60 2.85
CA LEU A 3 -4.07 -16.16 3.09
C LEU A 3 -3.36 -15.32 2.02
N ALA A 4 -2.18 -15.75 1.60
CA ALA A 4 -1.38 -15.08 0.57
C ALA A 4 -2.05 -15.20 -0.80
N ASP A 5 -2.58 -16.38 -1.12
CA ASP A 5 -3.30 -16.61 -2.37
C ASP A 5 -4.57 -15.75 -2.45
N PHE A 6 -5.30 -15.65 -1.34
CA PHE A 6 -6.50 -14.83 -1.23
C PHE A 6 -6.21 -13.34 -1.37
N ALA A 7 -5.15 -12.85 -0.74
CA ALA A 7 -4.73 -11.45 -0.85
C ALA A 7 -4.32 -11.11 -2.31
N SER A 8 -3.48 -11.94 -2.93
CA SER A 8 -3.12 -11.77 -4.35
C SER A 8 -4.32 -11.70 -5.29
N ALA A 9 -5.35 -12.52 -5.05
CA ALA A 9 -6.55 -12.55 -5.87
C ALA A 9 -7.46 -11.32 -5.66
N ARG A 10 -7.46 -10.72 -4.47
CA ARG A 10 -8.23 -9.52 -4.15
C ARG A 10 -7.51 -8.23 -4.53
N ASN A 11 -6.17 -8.26 -4.58
CA ASN A 11 -5.40 -7.10 -5.00
C ASN A 11 -5.75 -6.72 -6.44
N PRO A 12 -6.23 -5.49 -6.70
CA PRO A 12 -6.47 -5.02 -8.07
C PRO A 12 -5.22 -5.09 -8.96
N GLY A 13 -4.03 -5.01 -8.37
CA GLY A 13 -2.74 -5.20 -9.05
C GLY A 13 -2.38 -6.66 -9.37
N GLY A 14 -3.22 -7.63 -8.97
CA GLY A 14 -3.07 -9.06 -9.28
C GLY A 14 -1.86 -9.73 -8.64
N ARG A 15 -1.32 -9.13 -7.57
CA ARG A 15 -0.16 -9.65 -6.83
C ARG A 15 -0.22 -9.22 -5.37
N LEU A 16 0.55 -9.89 -4.53
CA LEU A 16 0.81 -9.42 -3.17
C LEU A 16 1.56 -8.09 -3.16
N THR A 17 1.14 -7.22 -2.26
CA THR A 17 1.98 -6.12 -1.78
C THR A 17 3.26 -6.68 -1.16
N THR A 18 4.39 -6.09 -1.52
CA THR A 18 5.71 -6.48 -1.04
C THR A 18 6.24 -5.42 -0.07
N PRO A 19 7.24 -5.75 0.78
CA PRO A 19 7.90 -4.76 1.61
C PRO A 19 8.49 -3.58 0.83
N GLN A 20 8.93 -3.81 -0.42
CA GLN A 20 9.50 -2.78 -1.28
C GLN A 20 8.46 -1.72 -1.69
N ASP A 21 7.21 -2.14 -1.97
CA ASP A 21 6.12 -1.21 -2.29
C ASP A 21 5.87 -0.22 -1.15
N ILE A 22 5.93 -0.72 0.08
CA ILE A 22 5.77 0.10 1.29
C ILE A 22 6.97 1.02 1.50
N ALA A 23 8.19 0.50 1.30
CA ALA A 23 9.43 1.27 1.46
C ALA A 23 9.47 2.48 0.50
N GLU A 24 9.05 2.29 -0.75
CA GLU A 24 9.00 3.36 -1.75
C GLU A 24 7.97 4.44 -1.38
N ALA A 25 6.79 4.04 -0.89
CA ALA A 25 5.78 4.99 -0.42
C ALA A 25 6.26 5.79 0.79
N ILE A 26 6.90 5.14 1.76
CA ILE A 26 7.51 5.82 2.91
C ILE A 26 8.59 6.80 2.43
N ALA A 27 9.49 6.37 1.55
CA ALA A 27 10.55 7.22 1.03
C ALA A 27 9.98 8.47 0.33
N ALA A 28 8.89 8.34 -0.42
CA ALA A 28 8.20 9.48 -1.02
C ALA A 28 7.60 10.42 0.04
N LEU A 29 7.00 9.88 1.11
CA LEU A 29 6.43 10.65 2.22
C LEU A 29 7.47 11.37 3.07
N MET A 30 8.75 10.98 3.01
CA MET A 30 9.84 11.66 3.71
C MET A 30 10.32 12.94 3.01
N SER A 31 9.77 13.28 1.84
CA SER A 31 10.13 14.50 1.12
C SER A 31 9.65 15.76 1.85
N ASP A 32 10.44 16.84 1.84
CA ASP A 32 10.00 18.15 2.37
C ASP A 32 8.70 18.68 1.72
N LYS A 33 8.34 18.14 0.54
CA LYS A 33 7.09 18.46 -0.16
C LYS A 33 5.84 18.00 0.59
N THR A 34 5.95 17.08 1.54
CA THR A 34 4.83 16.54 2.32
C THR A 34 4.76 17.12 3.74
N HIS A 35 5.60 18.11 4.10
CA HIS A 35 5.74 18.60 5.49
C HIS A 35 4.45 19.09 6.16
N TRP A 36 3.43 19.48 5.40
CA TRP A 36 2.14 19.92 5.93
C TRP A 36 1.13 18.78 6.16
N MET A 37 1.47 17.55 5.75
CA MET A 37 0.62 16.38 5.93
C MET A 37 0.75 15.82 7.34
N THR A 38 -0.35 15.79 8.09
CA THR A 38 -0.42 15.21 9.45
C THR A 38 -1.79 14.61 9.72
N GLY A 39 -1.86 13.64 10.64
CA GLY A 39 -3.13 13.03 11.09
C GLY A 39 -3.86 12.15 10.08
N ASN A 40 -3.22 11.79 8.95
CA ASN A 40 -3.83 10.99 7.90
C ASN A 40 -3.45 9.51 8.03
N THR A 41 -4.37 8.62 7.67
CA THR A 41 -4.08 7.21 7.39
C THR A 41 -4.02 7.03 5.88
N ILE A 42 -2.85 6.70 5.33
CA ILE A 42 -2.65 6.51 3.89
C ILE A 42 -2.49 5.01 3.63
N ARG A 43 -3.41 4.42 2.86
CA ARG A 43 -3.32 3.01 2.46
C ARG A 43 -2.40 2.83 1.26
N VAL A 44 -1.55 1.81 1.34
CA VAL A 44 -0.61 1.40 0.28
C VAL A 44 -0.80 -0.10 0.06
N ASP A 45 -1.98 -0.48 -0.42
CA ASP A 45 -2.46 -1.86 -0.52
C ASP A 45 -2.83 -2.26 -1.95
N GLY A 46 -2.48 -1.44 -2.95
CA GLY A 46 -2.90 -1.65 -4.34
C GLY A 46 -4.41 -1.50 -4.57
N GLY A 47 -5.16 -0.97 -3.60
CA GLY A 47 -6.61 -0.78 -3.67
C GLY A 47 -7.44 -1.94 -3.11
N GLU A 48 -6.81 -2.89 -2.42
CA GLU A 48 -7.48 -4.04 -1.79
C GLU A 48 -8.67 -3.64 -0.91
N ASP A 49 -8.53 -2.62 -0.07
CA ASP A 49 -9.61 -2.19 0.84
C ASP A 49 -10.79 -1.50 0.13
N ILE A 50 -10.60 -1.00 -1.10
CA ILE A 50 -11.66 -0.27 -1.84
C ILE A 50 -12.51 -1.24 -2.64
N VAL A 51 -11.89 -2.27 -3.21
CA VAL A 51 -12.54 -3.19 -4.15
C VAL A 51 -13.19 -4.37 -3.41
N THR A 52 -12.91 -4.54 -2.12
CA THR A 52 -13.27 -5.78 -1.41
C THR A 52 -13.85 -5.64 -0.02
#